data_AF-A0A2M9P8C5-F1
#
_entry.id   AF-A0A2M9P8C5-F1
#
_cell.length_a   1.000
_cell.length_b   1.000
_cell.length_c   1.000
_cell.angle_alpha   90.00
_cell.angle_beta   90.00
_cell.angle_gamma   90.00
#
_symmetry.space_group_name_H-M   'P 1'
#
loop_
_entity.id
_entity.type
_entity.pdbx_description
1 polymer ?
#
loop_
_entity_poly.entity_id
_entity_poly.type
_entity_poly.pdbx_seq_one_letter_code
_entity_poly.pdbx_strand_id
1 'polypeptide(L)'
;EEKKTTRAKGDDDRRRSGKLTITNAGDQEGRQRSMAAMKRRQERDKRRMSGTTERERVVREVQVPDAITVQELANRMAERVAAVVKTLMQNGIMATQNQTIDADTAALIVEDFGHKVVRRSDSDVEDVIVQASGEDAGNLQPRPPVVTIMGHVDHGKTSLLDAIRKTSVVSGEAGGITQHIGAYQVTTETGQVITFLDTPGHAAFTSMRARGAHVTDIVVLVVAADDSVMPQTIEAINHARAAGVPMIVAINKMD
;
A
#
# COMPACT_ATOMS: atom_id res chain seq x y z
N GLU A 1 10.38 62.62 -34.30
CA GLU A 1 11.81 62.54 -33.93
C GLU A 1 12.20 61.07 -33.81
N GLU A 2 13.08 60.61 -34.69
CA GLU A 2 14.53 60.38 -34.44
C GLU A 2 14.80 59.02 -33.78
N LYS A 3 15.21 58.01 -34.55
CA LYS A 3 16.62 57.61 -34.81
C LYS A 3 17.45 57.38 -33.54
N LYS A 4 17.99 56.15 -33.40
CA LYS A 4 19.46 55.89 -33.37
C LYS A 4 19.74 54.37 -33.35
N THR A 5 20.34 53.81 -34.41
CA THR A 5 21.79 53.47 -34.59
C THR A 5 22.23 52.27 -33.74
N THR A 6 22.96 51.25 -34.22
CA THR A 6 24.21 51.30 -34.97
C THR A 6 24.50 50.00 -35.75
N ARG A 7 25.34 50.14 -36.77
CA ARG A 7 25.93 49.11 -37.65
C ARG A 7 27.05 48.33 -36.95
N ALA A 8 27.30 47.09 -37.37
CA ALA A 8 28.64 46.65 -37.78
C ALA A 8 28.55 45.49 -38.79
N LYS A 9 29.36 45.60 -39.83
CA LYS A 9 29.35 44.88 -41.10
C LYS A 9 30.58 43.96 -41.12
N GLY A 10 30.39 42.73 -41.58
CA GLY A 10 31.46 41.81 -41.99
C GLY A 10 31.02 41.11 -43.27
N ASP A 11 31.14 41.83 -44.39
CA ASP A 11 31.19 41.30 -45.77
C ASP A 11 32.41 40.39 -45.90
N ASP A 12 32.30 39.22 -46.54
CA ASP A 12 32.43 39.05 -48.00
C ASP A 12 32.53 37.52 -48.23
N ASP A 13 31.51 36.86 -48.80
CA ASP A 13 31.29 36.77 -50.26
C ASP A 13 32.19 35.66 -50.88
N ARG A 14 31.55 34.61 -51.42
CA ARG A 14 31.35 34.49 -52.89
C ARG A 14 30.88 33.10 -53.35
N ARG A 15 29.67 33.14 -53.94
CA ARG A 15 29.26 32.54 -55.24
C ARG A 15 29.06 31.01 -55.24
N ARG A 16 27.97 30.43 -55.77
CA ARG A 16 27.22 30.71 -57.02
C ARG A 16 25.91 29.89 -56.91
N SER A 17 24.73 30.51 -56.90
CA SER A 17 23.87 30.73 -58.08
C SER A 17 23.52 29.46 -58.88
N GLY A 18 22.22 29.13 -58.84
CA GLY A 18 21.45 28.68 -60.00
C GLY A 18 21.40 27.17 -60.28
N LYS A 19 20.23 26.54 -60.09
CA LYS A 19 19.21 26.39 -61.16
C LYS A 19 18.13 25.39 -60.71
N LEU A 20 16.91 25.88 -60.46
CA LEU A 20 15.71 25.04 -60.56
C LEU A 20 15.50 24.68 -62.03
N THR A 21 15.15 23.43 -62.30
CA THR A 21 14.42 23.07 -63.52
C THR A 21 13.32 22.08 -63.15
N ILE A 22 12.11 22.61 -63.05
CA ILE A 22 10.86 21.88 -63.22
C ILE A 22 10.64 21.83 -64.73
N THR A 23 10.60 20.64 -65.31
CA THR A 23 9.93 20.39 -66.59
C THR A 23 8.96 19.24 -66.40
N ASN A 24 7.69 19.59 -66.49
CA ASN A 24 6.54 18.69 -66.51
C ASN A 24 6.39 18.01 -67.88
N ALA A 25 5.60 16.94 -67.88
CA ALA A 25 4.78 16.41 -68.97
C ALA A 25 5.38 15.38 -69.95
N GLY A 26 4.75 14.19 -69.93
CA GLY A 26 4.33 13.43 -71.11
C GLY A 26 5.41 12.63 -71.87
N ASP A 27 5.53 11.34 -71.56
CA ASP A 27 5.26 10.29 -72.56
C ASP A 27 5.33 8.88 -71.92
N GLN A 28 4.41 8.02 -72.37
CA GLN A 28 4.36 6.60 -72.02
C GLN A 28 5.49 5.83 -72.71
N GLU A 29 5.82 4.67 -72.12
CA GLU A 29 6.63 3.56 -72.65
C GLU A 29 8.10 3.45 -72.17
N GLY A 30 8.30 2.47 -71.27
CA GLY A 30 9.40 1.52 -71.41
C GLY A 30 10.71 1.76 -70.65
N ARG A 31 10.86 2.80 -69.82
CA ARG A 31 12.08 2.94 -69.00
C ARG A 31 12.08 1.97 -67.83
N GLN A 32 12.80 0.86 -68.02
CA GLN A 32 13.17 -0.14 -67.01
C GLN A 32 13.43 0.52 -65.66
N ARG A 33 12.65 0.13 -64.65
CA ARG A 33 12.81 0.57 -63.26
C ARG A 33 14.26 0.33 -62.85
N SER A 34 14.99 1.40 -62.53
CA SER A 34 16.40 1.34 -62.12
C SER A 34 16.61 0.28 -61.05
N MET A 35 17.46 -0.71 -61.34
CA MET A 35 17.84 -1.80 -60.42
C MET A 35 18.34 -1.26 -59.06
N ALA A 36 18.87 -0.04 -59.02
CA ALA A 36 19.31 0.64 -57.80
C ALA A 36 18.14 1.12 -56.91
N ALA A 37 16.97 1.43 -57.48
CA ALA A 37 15.77 1.77 -56.71
C ALA A 37 15.11 0.52 -56.12
N MET A 38 15.14 -0.60 -56.86
CA MET A 38 14.62 -1.89 -56.41
C MET A 38 15.50 -2.49 -55.30
N LYS A 39 16.83 -2.41 -55.45
CA LYS A 39 17.79 -2.88 -54.44
C LYS A 39 17.68 -2.10 -53.12
N ARG A 40 17.51 -0.78 -53.17
CA ARG A 40 17.28 0.05 -51.97
C ARG A 40 15.95 -0.23 -51.29
N ARG A 41 14.90 -0.53 -52.05
CA ARG A 41 13.60 -0.95 -51.49
C ARG A 41 13.71 -2.33 -50.83
N GLN A 42 14.35 -3.28 -51.49
CA GLN A 42 14.60 -4.61 -50.95
C GLN A 42 15.48 -4.56 -49.70
N GLU A 43 16.54 -3.75 -49.63
CA GLU A 43 17.33 -3.58 -48.40
C GLU A 43 16.52 -2.98 -47.25
N ARG A 44 15.60 -2.05 -47.55
CA ARG A 44 14.71 -1.45 -46.55
C ARG A 44 13.66 -2.45 -46.05
N ASP A 45 13.13 -3.28 -46.93
CA ASP A 45 12.18 -4.34 -46.58
C ASP A 45 12.88 -5.51 -45.85
N LYS A 46 14.12 -5.85 -46.22
CA LYS A 46 14.94 -6.86 -45.54
C LYS A 46 15.37 -6.39 -44.15
N ARG A 47 15.67 -5.10 -43.95
CA ARG A 47 15.88 -4.50 -42.62
C ARG A 47 14.61 -4.46 -41.78
N ARG A 48 13.43 -4.34 -42.39
CA ARG A 48 12.15 -4.47 -41.70
C ARG A 48 11.84 -5.92 -41.29
N MET A 49 12.25 -6.90 -42.09
CA MET A 49 12.10 -8.34 -41.77
C MET A 49 13.17 -8.90 -40.83
N SER A 50 14.35 -8.28 -40.73
CA SER A 50 15.49 -8.79 -39.96
C SER A 50 15.56 -8.27 -38.51
N GLY A 51 14.49 -7.67 -38.00
CA GLY A 51 14.50 -6.90 -36.75
C GLY A 51 13.48 -7.37 -35.72
N THR A 52 13.32 -8.67 -35.50
CA THR A 52 12.61 -9.17 -34.33
C THR A 52 13.23 -10.51 -33.92
N THR A 53 14.49 -10.46 -33.48
CA THR A 53 14.94 -11.43 -32.48
C THR A 53 14.01 -11.28 -31.30
N GLU A 54 13.04 -12.20 -31.18
CA GLU A 54 12.23 -12.35 -30.00
C GLU A 54 13.20 -12.52 -28.83
N ARG A 55 13.32 -11.46 -28.03
CA ARG A 55 14.01 -11.55 -26.75
C ARG A 55 13.26 -12.61 -25.97
N GLU A 56 13.93 -13.70 -25.62
CA GLU A 56 13.38 -14.69 -24.71
C GLU A 56 12.82 -13.93 -23.51
N ARG A 57 11.50 -14.03 -23.30
CA ARG A 57 10.82 -13.31 -22.24
C ARG A 57 11.33 -13.86 -20.93
N VAL A 58 12.18 -13.08 -20.26
CA VAL A 58 12.64 -13.41 -18.91
C VAL A 58 11.44 -13.30 -17.99
N VAL A 59 10.96 -14.44 -17.50
CA VAL A 59 9.89 -14.49 -16.51
C VAL A 59 10.43 -13.92 -15.20
N ARG A 60 9.77 -12.89 -14.69
CA ARG A 60 10.09 -12.24 -13.42
C ARG A 60 8.95 -12.46 -12.43
N GLU A 61 9.29 -12.47 -11.16
CA GLU A 61 8.31 -12.40 -10.09
C GLU A 61 8.04 -10.92 -9.79
N VAL A 62 6.79 -10.51 -9.97
CA VAL A 62 6.35 -9.12 -9.87
C VAL A 62 5.50 -8.99 -8.63
N GLN A 63 5.97 -8.18 -7.69
CA GLN A 63 5.23 -7.90 -6.46
C GLN A 63 4.15 -6.86 -6.76
N VAL A 64 2.90 -7.18 -6.45
CA VAL A 64 1.74 -6.31 -6.68
C VAL A 64 1.09 -5.98 -5.33
N PRO A 65 1.11 -4.70 -4.90
CA PRO A 65 0.39 -4.21 -3.73
C PRO A 65 -1.10 -3.95 -4.07
N ASP A 66 -1.91 -3.66 -3.05
CA ASP A 66 -3.36 -3.46 -3.19
C ASP A 66 -3.74 -2.34 -4.19
N ALA A 67 -2.93 -1.28 -4.26
CA ALA A 67 -3.03 -0.23 -5.26
C ALA A 67 -1.65 0.11 -5.83
N ILE A 68 -1.52 0.09 -7.16
CA ILE A 68 -0.25 0.40 -7.85
C ILE A 68 -0.49 1.35 -9.02
N THR A 69 0.47 2.23 -9.32
CA THR A 69 0.40 3.06 -10.54
C THR A 69 0.85 2.28 -11.78
N VAL A 70 0.29 2.60 -12.94
CA VAL A 70 0.67 1.95 -14.21
C VAL A 70 2.17 2.09 -14.50
N GLN A 71 2.76 3.25 -14.20
CA GLN A 71 4.20 3.48 -14.32
C GLN A 71 5.01 2.54 -13.43
N GLU A 72 4.59 2.37 -12.19
CA GLU A 72 5.29 1.53 -11.23
C GLU A 72 5.17 0.05 -11.59
N LEU A 73 3.99 -0.40 -12.01
CA LEU A 73 3.79 -1.76 -12.51
C LEU A 73 4.71 -2.06 -13.70
N ALA A 74 4.80 -1.14 -14.67
CA ALA A 74 5.69 -1.28 -15.82
C ALA A 74 7.17 -1.37 -15.40
N ASN A 75 7.60 -0.55 -14.43
CA ASN A 75 8.96 -0.59 -13.91
C ASN A 75 9.26 -1.92 -13.20
N ARG A 76 8.33 -2.47 -12.42
CA ARG A 76 8.49 -3.77 -11.74
C ARG A 76 8.58 -4.94 -12.73
N MET A 77 7.84 -4.87 -13.83
CA MET A 77 7.94 -5.83 -14.96
C MET A 77 9.19 -5.59 -15.84
N ALA A 78 9.84 -4.42 -15.71
CA ALA A 78 10.83 -3.89 -16.66
C ALA A 78 10.33 -3.85 -18.11
N GLU A 79 9.04 -3.57 -18.26
CA GLU A 79 8.39 -3.39 -19.54
C GLU A 79 8.20 -1.90 -19.85
N ARG A 80 8.02 -1.58 -21.13
CA ARG A 80 7.74 -0.20 -21.51
C ARG A 80 6.34 0.20 -21.05
N VAL A 81 6.22 1.35 -20.38
CA VAL A 81 4.93 1.91 -19.93
C VAL A 81 3.88 1.94 -21.05
N ALA A 82 4.28 2.32 -22.27
CA ALA A 82 3.38 2.35 -23.42
C ALA A 82 2.81 0.97 -23.80
N ALA A 83 3.55 -0.12 -23.58
CA ALA A 83 3.06 -1.47 -23.82
C ALA A 83 2.01 -1.86 -22.75
N VAL A 84 2.27 -1.54 -21.49
CA VAL A 84 1.35 -1.80 -20.37
C VAL A 84 0.04 -1.04 -20.54
N VAL A 85 0.09 0.25 -20.89
CA VAL A 85 -1.11 1.06 -21.20
C VAL A 85 -1.90 0.46 -22.37
N LYS A 86 -1.21 -0.06 -23.40
CA LYS A 86 -1.88 -0.70 -24.54
C LYS A 86 -2.60 -1.99 -24.12
N THR A 87 -1.99 -2.82 -23.28
CA THR A 87 -2.63 -4.05 -22.78
C THR A 87 -3.82 -3.73 -21.88
N LEU A 88 -3.70 -2.71 -21.00
CA LEU A 88 -4.82 -2.22 -20.19
C LEU A 88 -6.01 -1.79 -21.06
N MET A 89 -5.75 -1.08 -22.16
CA MET A 89 -6.80 -0.69 -23.12
C MET A 89 -7.42 -1.91 -23.82
N GLN A 90 -6.65 -2.96 -24.13
CA GLN A 90 -7.17 -4.19 -24.73
C GLN A 90 -8.09 -4.95 -23.75
N ASN A 91 -7.79 -4.90 -22.46
CA ASN A 91 -8.62 -5.45 -21.38
C ASN A 91 -9.78 -4.52 -20.97
N GLY A 92 -10.05 -3.45 -21.74
CA GLY A 92 -11.20 -2.56 -21.55
C GLY A 92 -11.00 -1.46 -20.50
N ILE A 93 -9.80 -1.33 -19.93
CA ILE A 93 -9.49 -0.37 -18.88
C ILE A 93 -8.66 0.78 -19.47
N MET A 94 -9.27 1.96 -19.56
CA MET A 94 -8.57 3.17 -19.97
C MET A 94 -7.83 3.75 -18.77
N ALA A 95 -6.51 3.58 -18.75
CA ALA A 95 -5.65 4.14 -17.71
C ALA A 95 -4.52 4.99 -18.30
N THR A 96 -4.16 6.07 -17.60
CA THR A 96 -2.98 6.89 -17.90
C THR A 96 -1.76 6.41 -17.11
N GLN A 97 -0.55 6.84 -17.49
CA GLN A 97 0.72 6.42 -16.85
C GLN A 97 0.73 6.59 -15.32
N ASN A 98 0.14 7.66 -14.82
CA ASN A 98 0.15 8.00 -13.39
C ASN A 98 -1.12 7.54 -12.66
N GLN A 99 -2.04 6.87 -13.36
CA GLN A 99 -3.27 6.40 -12.76
C GLN A 99 -3.01 5.16 -11.91
N THR A 100 -3.64 5.12 -10.75
CA THR A 100 -3.65 3.95 -9.88
C THR A 100 -4.65 2.92 -10.38
N ILE A 101 -4.25 1.66 -10.32
CA ILE A 101 -5.08 0.50 -10.63
C ILE A 101 -5.08 -0.45 -9.43
N ASP A 102 -6.15 -1.21 -9.32
CA ASP A 102 -6.35 -2.24 -8.30
C ASP A 102 -5.45 -3.47 -8.54
N ALA A 103 -5.19 -4.22 -7.47
CA ALA A 103 -4.35 -5.42 -7.51
C ALA A 103 -4.87 -6.51 -8.46
N ASP A 104 -6.18 -6.66 -8.61
CA ASP A 104 -6.75 -7.68 -9.51
C ASP A 104 -6.49 -7.31 -10.98
N THR A 105 -6.74 -6.07 -11.37
CA THR A 105 -6.37 -5.56 -12.70
C THR A 105 -4.86 -5.66 -12.94
N ALA A 106 -4.04 -5.29 -11.96
CA ALA A 106 -2.59 -5.35 -12.09
C ALA A 106 -2.09 -6.80 -12.25
N ALA A 107 -2.68 -7.75 -11.53
CA ALA A 107 -2.35 -9.18 -11.64
C ALA A 107 -2.64 -9.72 -13.05
N LEU A 108 -3.80 -9.39 -13.62
CA LEU A 108 -4.16 -9.80 -14.98
C LEU A 108 -3.13 -9.32 -16.02
N ILE A 109 -2.69 -8.07 -15.90
CA ILE A 109 -1.69 -7.52 -16.81
C ILE A 109 -0.35 -8.24 -16.66
N VAL A 110 0.09 -8.51 -15.43
CA VAL A 110 1.35 -9.23 -15.17
C VAL A 110 1.33 -10.64 -15.79
N GLU A 111 0.19 -11.32 -15.70
CA GLU A 111 -0.02 -12.64 -16.33
C GLU A 111 0.01 -12.57 -17.86
N ASP A 112 -0.61 -11.54 -18.47
CA ASP A 112 -0.57 -11.32 -19.93
C ASP A 112 0.85 -11.09 -20.47
N PHE A 113 1.73 -10.49 -19.66
CA PHE A 113 3.15 -10.33 -19.99
C PHE A 113 3.98 -11.61 -19.76
N GLY A 114 3.42 -12.63 -19.10
CA GLY A 114 4.06 -13.91 -18.80
C GLY A 114 4.92 -13.89 -17.54
N HIS A 115 4.64 -12.98 -16.62
CA HIS A 115 5.31 -12.86 -15.33
C HIS A 115 4.50 -13.56 -14.23
N LYS A 116 5.16 -13.93 -13.13
CA LYS A 116 4.49 -14.51 -11.97
C LYS A 116 4.09 -13.39 -11.01
N VAL A 117 2.80 -13.34 -10.65
CA VAL A 117 2.28 -12.39 -9.67
C VAL A 117 2.58 -12.90 -8.26
N VAL A 118 3.22 -12.06 -7.45
CA VAL A 118 3.29 -12.24 -6.00
C VAL A 118 2.47 -11.12 -5.38
N ARG A 119 1.28 -11.44 -4.87
CA ARG A 119 0.47 -10.47 -4.13
C ARG A 119 1.14 -10.22 -2.79
N ARG A 120 1.40 -8.95 -2.47
CA ARG A 120 1.79 -8.53 -1.12
C ARG A 120 0.72 -7.58 -0.62
N SER A 121 0.04 -7.98 0.46
CA SER A 121 -0.71 -7.02 1.26
C SER A 121 0.26 -6.19 2.10
N ASP A 122 -0.11 -4.97 2.47
CA ASP A 122 0.69 -4.17 3.42
C ASP A 122 0.89 -4.90 4.77
N SER A 123 -0.04 -5.80 5.11
CA SER A 123 0.03 -6.69 6.28
C SER A 123 1.24 -7.64 6.23
N ASP A 124 1.59 -8.17 5.06
CA ASP A 124 2.72 -9.10 4.90
C ASP A 124 4.08 -8.40 5.11
N VAL A 125 4.15 -7.07 4.93
CA VAL A 125 5.40 -6.32 5.10
C VAL A 125 5.74 -6.15 6.58
N GLU A 126 4.74 -5.95 7.45
CA GLU A 126 4.95 -5.93 8.90
C GLU A 126 5.45 -7.29 9.40
N ASP A 127 4.86 -8.39 8.93
CA ASP A 127 5.26 -9.75 9.30
C ASP A 127 6.70 -10.10 8.85
N VAL A 128 7.16 -9.60 7.69
CA VAL A 128 8.52 -9.86 7.19
C VAL A 128 9.60 -9.12 8.01
N ILE A 129 9.30 -7.94 8.56
CA ILE A 129 10.22 -7.22 9.46
C ILE A 129 10.34 -7.95 10.81
N VAL A 130 9.23 -8.54 11.29
CA VAL A 130 9.22 -9.41 12.47
C VAL A 130 10.04 -10.69 12.23
N GLN A 131 9.93 -11.31 11.04
CA GLN A 131 10.69 -12.53 10.72
C GLN A 131 12.18 -12.34 10.40
N ALA A 132 12.58 -11.19 9.83
CA ALA A 132 14.00 -10.87 9.60
C ALA A 132 14.76 -10.55 10.91
N SER A 133 14.02 -10.17 11.95
CA SER A 133 14.49 -10.13 13.33
C SER A 133 14.35 -11.53 13.91
N GLY A 134 15.16 -12.48 13.44
CA GLY A 134 15.21 -13.81 14.02
C GLY A 134 15.22 -13.68 15.54
N GLU A 135 14.16 -14.14 16.19
CA GLU A 135 14.10 -14.20 17.65
C GLU A 135 15.26 -15.11 18.07
N ASP A 136 16.39 -14.51 18.44
CA ASP A 136 17.42 -15.19 19.20
C ASP A 136 16.74 -15.63 20.50
N ALA A 137 16.15 -16.82 20.49
CA ALA A 137 15.41 -17.39 21.61
C ALA A 137 16.26 -17.47 22.89
N GLY A 138 17.59 -17.31 22.77
CA GLY A 138 18.54 -17.18 23.87
C GLY A 138 18.68 -15.78 24.50
N ASN A 139 18.08 -14.72 23.95
CA ASN A 139 18.20 -13.34 24.44
C ASN A 139 16.85 -12.67 24.79
N LEU A 140 15.82 -13.48 25.06
CA LEU A 140 14.51 -12.98 25.50
C LEU A 140 14.63 -12.37 26.90
N GLN A 141 14.28 -11.09 27.02
CA GLN A 141 14.23 -10.40 28.31
C GLN A 141 12.80 -10.40 28.86
N PRO A 142 12.63 -10.50 30.19
CA PRO A 142 11.32 -10.34 30.80
C PRO A 142 10.79 -8.93 30.57
N ARG A 143 9.59 -8.82 30.01
CA ARG A 143 8.89 -7.54 29.80
C ARG A 143 7.63 -7.45 30.67
N PRO A 144 7.19 -6.23 31.03
CA PRO A 144 5.90 -6.02 31.68
C PRO A 144 4.76 -6.63 30.86
N PRO A 145 3.83 -7.36 31.49
CA PRO A 145 2.63 -7.83 30.81
C PRO A 145 1.73 -6.65 30.45
N VAL A 146 1.13 -6.71 29.26
CA VAL A 146 0.12 -5.76 28.79
C VAL A 146 -1.25 -6.40 28.98
N VAL A 147 -2.12 -5.72 29.74
CA VAL A 147 -3.42 -6.21 30.18
C VAL A 147 -4.52 -5.29 29.67
N THR A 148 -5.42 -5.79 28.83
CA THR A 148 -6.61 -5.03 28.42
C THR A 148 -7.78 -5.34 29.35
N ILE A 149 -8.53 -4.31 29.74
CA ILE A 149 -9.79 -4.48 30.48
C ILE A 149 -10.98 -4.33 29.52
N MET A 150 -11.84 -5.34 29.51
CA MET A 150 -13.04 -5.42 28.66
C MET A 150 -14.29 -5.72 29.48
N GLY A 151 -15.47 -5.47 28.89
CA GLY A 151 -16.76 -5.69 29.56
C GLY A 151 -17.84 -4.71 29.08
N HIS A 152 -19.07 -4.90 29.56
CA HIS A 152 -20.20 -4.04 29.25
C HIS A 152 -20.05 -2.61 29.82
N VAL A 153 -20.84 -1.68 29.31
CA VAL A 153 -21.00 -0.34 29.91
C VAL A 153 -21.49 -0.49 31.37
N ASP A 154 -21.06 0.42 32.26
CA ASP A 154 -21.42 0.46 33.69
C ASP A 154 -21.03 -0.76 34.55
N HIS A 155 -20.26 -1.71 34.02
CA HIS A 155 -19.65 -2.78 34.80
C HIS A 155 -18.44 -2.32 35.67
N GLY A 156 -18.11 -1.02 35.66
CA GLY A 156 -17.06 -0.45 36.51
C GLY A 156 -15.61 -0.67 36.03
N LYS A 157 -15.39 -0.84 34.71
CA LYS A 157 -14.04 -1.01 34.12
C LYS A 157 -13.09 0.15 34.48
N THR A 158 -13.51 1.38 34.20
CA THR A 158 -12.71 2.58 34.45
C THR A 158 -12.56 2.83 35.94
N SER A 159 -13.59 2.56 36.74
CA SER A 159 -13.53 2.66 38.21
C SER A 159 -12.51 1.70 38.81
N LEU A 160 -12.42 0.47 38.28
CA LEU A 160 -11.42 -0.51 38.69
C LEU A 160 -10.00 -0.02 38.35
N LEU A 161 -9.80 0.57 37.17
CA LEU A 161 -8.52 1.17 36.81
C LEU A 161 -8.16 2.38 37.66
N ASP A 162 -9.13 3.25 37.95
CA ASP A 162 -8.94 4.42 38.78
C ASP A 162 -8.52 4.03 40.21
N ALA A 163 -9.16 3.00 40.78
CA ALA A 163 -8.79 2.45 42.07
C ALA A 163 -7.36 1.88 42.08
N ILE A 164 -6.99 1.10 41.05
CA ILE A 164 -5.63 0.55 40.90
C ILE A 164 -4.60 1.68 40.74
N ARG A 165 -4.94 2.74 40.01
CA ARG A 165 -4.05 3.86 39.71
C ARG A 165 -3.99 4.90 40.84
N LYS A 166 -4.83 4.79 41.88
CA LYS A 166 -5.00 5.80 42.96
C LYS A 166 -5.31 7.19 42.42
N THR A 167 -6.09 7.26 41.35
CA THR A 167 -6.49 8.51 40.66
C THR A 167 -7.97 8.46 40.32
N SER A 168 -8.60 9.60 40.01
CA SER A 168 -10.01 9.66 39.58
C SER A 168 -10.10 10.34 38.21
N VAL A 169 -10.01 9.56 37.13
CA VAL A 169 -10.17 10.06 35.75
C VAL A 169 -11.63 10.01 35.31
N VAL A 170 -12.44 9.07 35.83
CA VAL A 170 -13.88 8.99 35.58
C VAL A 170 -14.60 10.31 35.88
N SER A 171 -14.20 11.01 36.94
CA SER A 171 -14.79 12.29 37.33
C SER A 171 -14.46 13.46 36.38
N GLY A 172 -13.43 13.31 35.54
CA GLY A 172 -12.93 14.36 34.64
C GLY A 172 -13.33 14.17 33.17
N GLU A 173 -13.78 12.98 32.76
CA GLU A 173 -14.20 12.70 31.39
C GLU A 173 -15.63 13.17 31.10
N ALA A 174 -15.84 13.70 29.88
CA ALA A 174 -17.15 14.15 29.44
C ALA A 174 -18.15 12.98 29.41
N GLY A 175 -19.17 13.05 30.27
CA GLY A 175 -20.20 12.01 30.39
C GLY A 175 -19.85 10.88 31.34
N GLY A 176 -18.74 10.96 32.10
CA GLY A 176 -18.37 9.97 33.11
C GLY A 176 -18.04 8.58 32.54
N ILE A 177 -17.71 8.51 31.24
CA ILE A 177 -17.40 7.27 30.53
C ILE A 177 -16.09 7.41 29.75
N THR A 178 -15.38 6.31 29.61
CA THR A 178 -14.16 6.23 28.79
C THR A 178 -14.49 6.18 27.32
N GLN A 179 -14.06 7.22 26.59
CA GLN A 179 -14.27 7.36 25.14
C GLN A 179 -13.02 7.05 24.31
N HIS A 180 -11.84 7.12 24.92
CA HIS A 180 -10.56 6.92 24.25
C HIS A 180 -9.83 5.70 24.83
N ILE A 181 -9.01 5.03 24.01
CA ILE A 181 -8.11 4.00 24.54
C ILE A 181 -6.99 4.69 25.31
N GLY A 182 -6.84 4.34 26.59
CA GLY A 182 -5.78 4.85 27.46
C GLY A 182 -4.81 3.73 27.84
N ALA A 183 -3.52 4.07 27.95
CA ALA A 183 -2.48 3.14 28.42
C ALA A 183 -1.82 3.69 29.69
N TYR A 184 -1.70 2.86 30.72
CA TYR A 184 -1.14 3.27 32.01
C TYR A 184 -0.28 2.16 32.60
N GLN A 185 0.81 2.54 33.27
CA GLN A 185 1.66 1.58 33.98
C GLN A 185 1.42 1.67 35.48
N VAL A 186 1.31 0.52 36.11
CA VAL A 186 1.12 0.39 37.56
C VAL A 186 2.20 -0.53 38.10
N THR A 187 2.90 -0.09 39.13
CA THR A 187 3.87 -0.90 39.85
C THR A 187 3.17 -1.57 41.03
N THR A 188 3.16 -2.91 41.02
CA THR A 188 2.66 -3.73 42.13
C THR A 188 3.54 -3.60 43.37
N GLU A 189 3.01 -3.96 44.54
CA GLU A 189 3.78 -3.97 45.80
C GLU A 189 5.01 -4.89 45.74
N THR A 190 4.95 -5.93 44.90
CA THR A 190 6.07 -6.83 44.60
C THR A 190 7.12 -6.24 43.67
N GLY A 191 6.97 -4.99 43.22
CA GLY A 191 7.88 -4.28 42.33
C GLY A 191 7.72 -4.60 40.83
N GLN A 192 6.78 -5.48 40.47
CA GLN A 192 6.49 -5.79 39.05
C GLN A 192 5.65 -4.68 38.44
N VAL A 193 6.03 -4.25 37.23
CA VAL A 193 5.29 -3.27 36.45
C VAL A 193 4.30 -3.99 35.55
N ILE A 194 3.06 -3.53 35.54
CA ILE A 194 1.99 -4.03 34.67
C ILE A 194 1.48 -2.86 33.83
N THR A 195 1.32 -3.06 32.53
CA THR A 195 0.74 -2.06 31.63
C THR A 195 -0.73 -2.39 31.42
N PHE A 196 -1.63 -1.47 31.75
CA PHE A 196 -3.05 -1.60 31.51
C PHE A 196 -3.48 -0.80 30.28
N LEU A 197 -4.33 -1.40 29.46
CA LEU A 197 -5.07 -0.76 28.38
C LEU A 197 -6.55 -0.67 28.76
N ASP A 198 -7.06 0.54 28.84
CA ASP A 198 -8.50 0.79 29.02
C ASP A 198 -9.19 0.86 27.65
N THR A 199 -10.28 0.12 27.49
CA THR A 199 -11.05 0.11 26.23
C THR A 199 -12.50 0.54 26.45
N PRO A 200 -13.08 1.38 25.56
CA PRO A 200 -14.48 1.79 25.67
C PRO A 200 -15.46 0.61 25.61
N GLY A 201 -16.48 0.64 26.48
CA GLY A 201 -17.53 -0.38 26.54
C GLY A 201 -18.62 -0.25 25.49
N HIS A 202 -18.83 0.95 24.92
CA HIS A 202 -19.98 1.21 24.05
C HIS A 202 -19.92 0.37 22.76
N ALA A 203 -21.08 -0.07 22.25
CA ALA A 203 -21.18 -0.87 21.03
C ALA A 203 -20.56 -0.18 19.80
N ALA A 204 -20.53 1.16 19.80
CA ALA A 204 -19.92 1.96 18.73
C ALA A 204 -18.39 1.79 18.58
N PHE A 205 -17.70 1.20 19.57
CA PHE A 205 -16.24 1.09 19.62
C PHE A 205 -15.73 -0.35 19.48
N THR A 206 -16.46 -1.20 18.77
CA THR A 206 -16.06 -2.59 18.48
C THR A 206 -14.66 -2.72 17.88
N SER A 207 -14.28 -1.83 16.95
CA SER A 207 -12.95 -1.83 16.34
C SER A 207 -11.83 -1.53 17.33
N MET A 208 -12.10 -0.70 18.35
CA MET A 208 -11.14 -0.40 19.43
C MET A 208 -10.94 -1.60 20.35
N ARG A 209 -12.00 -2.36 20.65
CA ARG A 209 -11.91 -3.61 21.43
C ARG A 209 -11.13 -4.69 20.69
N ALA A 210 -11.39 -4.88 19.39
CA ALA A 210 -10.65 -5.84 18.57
C ALA A 210 -9.15 -5.51 18.57
N ARG A 211 -8.79 -4.24 18.36
CA ARG A 211 -7.39 -3.79 18.43
C ARG A 211 -6.79 -3.99 19.83
N GLY A 212 -7.55 -3.69 20.88
CA GLY A 212 -7.13 -3.90 22.27
C GLY A 212 -6.84 -5.38 22.59
N ALA A 213 -7.60 -6.31 22.04
CA ALA A 213 -7.35 -7.75 22.21
C ALA A 213 -6.01 -8.16 21.57
N HIS A 214 -5.74 -7.76 20.33
CA HIS A 214 -4.54 -8.18 19.60
C HIS A 214 -3.22 -7.64 20.17
N VAL A 215 -3.26 -6.50 20.87
CA VAL A 215 -2.05 -5.84 21.39
C VAL A 215 -1.66 -6.38 22.79
N THR A 216 -2.49 -7.22 23.41
CA THR A 216 -2.31 -7.62 24.81
C THR A 216 -1.97 -9.06 25.06
N ASP A 217 -1.25 -9.27 26.16
CA ASP A 217 -0.86 -10.58 26.64
C ASP A 217 -1.99 -11.25 27.43
N ILE A 218 -2.83 -10.44 28.11
CA ILE A 218 -3.91 -10.92 28.96
C ILE A 218 -5.13 -9.99 28.81
N VAL A 219 -6.33 -10.56 28.76
CA VAL A 219 -7.59 -9.81 28.84
C VAL A 219 -8.25 -10.03 30.20
N VAL A 220 -8.62 -8.94 30.88
CA VAL A 220 -9.46 -8.97 32.08
C VAL A 220 -10.89 -8.59 31.70
N LEU A 221 -11.81 -9.54 31.82
CA LEU A 221 -13.23 -9.34 31.55
C LEU A 221 -13.96 -8.97 32.84
N VAL A 222 -14.47 -7.75 32.93
CA VAL A 222 -15.23 -7.26 34.08
C VAL A 222 -16.72 -7.49 33.87
N VAL A 223 -17.33 -8.23 34.78
CA VAL A 223 -18.76 -8.58 34.75
C VAL A 223 -19.38 -8.16 36.08
N ALA A 224 -20.38 -7.29 36.04
CA ALA A 224 -21.10 -6.92 37.25
C ALA A 224 -22.04 -8.04 37.69
N ALA A 225 -22.14 -8.30 39.00
CA ALA A 225 -22.95 -9.37 39.55
C ALA A 225 -24.46 -9.13 39.39
N ASP A 226 -24.88 -7.87 39.40
CA ASP A 226 -26.27 -7.44 39.20
C ASP A 226 -26.74 -7.57 37.75
N ASP A 227 -25.91 -7.18 36.78
CA ASP A 227 -26.24 -7.17 35.36
C ASP A 227 -25.91 -8.50 34.65
N SER A 228 -25.03 -9.33 35.21
CA SER A 228 -24.60 -10.60 34.62
C SER A 228 -24.03 -10.44 33.19
N VAL A 229 -24.15 -11.47 32.34
CA VAL A 229 -23.59 -11.48 30.99
C VAL A 229 -24.50 -10.72 30.03
N MET A 230 -23.99 -9.59 29.52
CA MET A 230 -24.66 -8.74 28.53
C MET A 230 -24.08 -8.93 27.12
N PRO A 231 -24.75 -8.44 26.05
CA PRO A 231 -24.27 -8.61 24.66
C PRO A 231 -22.85 -8.11 24.41
N GLN A 232 -22.44 -6.99 25.03
CA GLN A 232 -21.07 -6.46 24.90
C GLN A 232 -20.04 -7.34 25.62
N THR A 233 -20.44 -8.04 26.69
CA THR A 233 -19.61 -9.05 27.37
C THR A 233 -19.37 -10.24 26.44
N ILE A 234 -20.40 -10.70 25.74
CA ILE A 234 -20.29 -11.79 24.74
C ILE A 234 -19.37 -11.36 23.59
N GLU A 235 -19.51 -10.12 23.13
CA GLU A 235 -18.65 -9.55 22.10
C GLU A 235 -17.18 -9.49 22.53
N ALA A 236 -16.91 -9.03 23.76
CA ALA A 236 -15.56 -9.01 24.34
C ALA A 236 -14.95 -10.42 24.44
N ILE A 237 -15.76 -11.42 24.82
CA ILE A 237 -15.32 -12.83 24.86
C ILE A 237 -14.91 -13.31 23.47
N ASN A 238 -15.69 -12.98 22.44
CA ASN A 238 -15.40 -13.37 21.07
C ASN A 238 -14.12 -12.72 20.56
N HIS A 239 -13.88 -11.44 20.86
CA HIS A 239 -12.64 -10.74 20.49
C HIS A 239 -11.41 -11.36 21.14
N ALA A 240 -11.46 -11.64 22.44
CA ALA A 240 -10.34 -12.27 23.15
C ALA A 240 -10.07 -13.69 22.62
N ARG A 241 -11.13 -14.48 22.34
CA ARG A 241 -10.99 -15.82 21.75
C ARG A 241 -10.42 -15.78 20.33
N ALA A 242 -10.85 -14.82 19.51
CA ALA A 242 -10.34 -14.63 18.16
C ALA A 242 -8.86 -14.22 18.15
N ALA A 243 -8.42 -13.43 19.14
CA ALA A 243 -7.03 -13.03 19.32
C ALA A 243 -6.16 -14.11 19.99
N GLY A 244 -6.74 -15.19 20.52
CA GLY A 244 -6.00 -16.27 21.18
C GLY A 244 -5.40 -15.86 22.54
N VAL A 245 -5.91 -14.80 23.16
CA VAL A 245 -5.34 -14.21 24.39
C VAL A 245 -5.98 -14.86 25.63
N PRO A 246 -5.19 -15.25 26.65
CA PRO A 246 -5.72 -15.76 27.90
C PRO A 246 -6.60 -14.73 28.61
N MET A 247 -7.72 -15.19 29.17
CA MET A 247 -8.75 -14.35 29.76
C MET A 247 -8.91 -14.63 31.26
N ILE A 248 -8.98 -13.57 32.05
CA ILE A 248 -9.30 -13.58 33.48
C ILE A 248 -10.64 -12.89 33.66
N VAL A 249 -11.59 -13.52 34.35
CA VAL A 249 -12.90 -12.92 34.64
C VAL A 249 -12.89 -12.32 36.04
N ALA A 250 -13.21 -11.04 36.13
CA ALA A 250 -13.38 -10.30 37.38
C ALA A 250 -14.86 -9.99 37.60
N ILE A 251 -15.43 -10.57 38.67
CA ILE A 251 -16.81 -10.28 39.06
C ILE A 251 -16.81 -9.01 39.92
N ASN A 252 -17.58 -8.01 39.52
CA ASN A 252 -17.66 -6.70 40.16
C ASN A 252 -19.04 -6.46 40.80
N LYS A 253 -19.18 -5.40 41.61
CA LYS A 253 -20.40 -5.06 42.37
C LYS A 253 -20.85 -6.19 43.30
N MET A 254 -19.93 -6.62 44.17
CA MET A 254 -20.13 -7.65 45.19
C MET A 254 -20.36 -7.05 46.59
N ASP A 255 -20.60 -5.74 46.65
CA ASP A 255 -20.88 -4.96 47.86
C ASP A 255 -22.26 -5.22 48.47
#